data_AF-A0A820BPN3-F1
#
_entry.id   AF-A0A820BPN3-F1
#
_cell.length_a   1.000
_cell.length_b   1.000
_cell.length_c   1.000
_cell.angle_alpha   90.00
_cell.angle_beta   90.00
_cell.angle_gamma   90.00
#
_symmetry.space_group_name_H-M   'P 1'
#
loop_
_entity.id
_entity.type
_entity.pdbx_description
1 polymer ?
#
loop_
_entity_poly.entity_id
_entity_poly.type
_entity_poly.pdbx_seq_one_letter_code
_entity_poly.pdbx_strand_id
1 'polypeptide(L)'
;MDVDRELFLWSVIAGRQDLALLFWSRGKNKICAALIATLIYKIHAHEKNDDSYNQSAEEFEYLAVQILDKFYQANSKACLTL
;
A
#
# COMPACT_ATOMS: atom_id res chain seq x y z
N MET A 1 3.80 -18.86 -5.20
CA MET A 1 4.60 -17.62 -5.26
C MET A 1 3.76 -16.59 -5.97
N ASP A 2 3.40 -15.49 -5.30
CA ASP A 2 2.57 -14.42 -5.89
C ASP A 2 3.49 -13.48 -6.69
N VAL A 3 3.57 -13.69 -8.00
CA VAL A 3 4.40 -12.89 -8.93
C VAL A 3 4.04 -11.40 -8.84
N ASP A 4 2.76 -11.08 -8.61
CA ASP A 4 2.28 -9.70 -8.44
C ASP A 4 2.87 -9.01 -7.21
N ARG A 5 3.11 -9.75 -6.11
CA ARG A 5 3.71 -9.21 -4.89
C ARG A 5 5.19 -8.89 -5.10
N GLU A 6 5.90 -9.75 -5.83
CA GLU A 6 7.32 -9.58 -6.09
C GLU A 6 7.57 -8.44 -7.08
N LEU A 7 6.73 -8.32 -8.11
CA LEU A 7 6.71 -7.15 -9.01
C LEU A 7 6.35 -5.85 -8.29
N PHE A 8 5.39 -5.91 -7.36
CA PHE A 8 5.06 -4.78 -6.50
C PHE A 8 6.27 -4.36 -5.65
N LEU A 9 6.90 -5.30 -4.95
CA LEU A 9 8.07 -5.01 -4.13
C LEU A 9 9.22 -4.42 -4.96
N TRP A 10 9.48 -4.99 -6.14
CA TRP A 10 10.47 -4.46 -7.08
C TRP A 10 10.14 -3.03 -7.50
N SER A 11 8.86 -2.73 -7.82
CA SER A 11 8.45 -1.38 -8.22
C SER A 11 8.59 -0.34 -7.10
N VAL A 12 8.36 -0.73 -5.85
CA VAL A 12 8.55 0.12 -4.66
C VAL A 12 10.03 0.43 -4.45
N ILE A 13 10.90 -0.60 -4.51
CA ILE A 13 12.36 -0.42 -4.38
C ILE A 13 12.92 0.41 -5.54
N ALA A 14 12.39 0.21 -6.75
CA ALA A 14 12.78 0.98 -7.93
C ALA A 14 12.30 2.44 -7.92
N GLY A 15 11.47 2.85 -6.94
CA GLY A 15 10.92 4.20 -6.85
C GLY A 15 9.89 4.53 -7.95
N ARG A 16 9.27 3.50 -8.55
CA ARG A 16 8.26 3.68 -9.61
C ARG A 16 6.86 3.57 -9.03
N GLN A 17 6.35 4.67 -8.50
CA GLN A 17 5.07 4.76 -7.80
C GLN A 17 3.87 4.33 -8.66
N ASP A 18 3.80 4.74 -9.93
CA ASP A 18 2.71 4.38 -10.85
C ASP A 18 2.59 2.85 -11.06
N LEU A 19 3.74 2.18 -11.18
CA LEU A 19 3.77 0.72 -11.32
C LEU A 19 3.39 0.04 -10.00
N ALA A 20 3.86 0.58 -8.87
CA ALA A 20 3.49 0.08 -7.55
C ALA A 20 1.96 0.16 -7.34
N LEU A 21 1.31 1.26 -7.73
CA LEU A 21 -0.15 1.40 -7.68
C LEU A 21 -0.86 0.40 -8.60
N LEU A 22 -0.35 0.20 -9.81
CA LEU A 22 -0.93 -0.74 -10.76
C LEU A 22 -0.88 -2.19 -10.24
N PHE A 23 0.26 -2.63 -9.72
CA PHE A 23 0.39 -3.96 -9.13
C PHE A 23 -0.39 -4.11 -7.82
N TRP A 24 -0.44 -3.05 -7.01
CA TRP A 24 -1.23 -3.01 -5.78
C TRP A 24 -2.73 -3.20 -6.05
N SER A 25 -3.26 -2.58 -7.11
CA SER A 25 -4.67 -2.73 -7.50
C SER A 25 -5.04 -4.18 -7.85
N ARG A 26 -4.08 -4.97 -8.34
CA ARG A 26 -4.24 -6.36 -8.76
C ARG A 26 -4.02 -7.38 -7.62
N GLY A 27 -3.23 -7.03 -6.61
CA GLY A 27 -2.90 -7.92 -5.49
C GLY A 27 -4.10 -8.29 -4.61
N LYS A 28 -4.15 -9.54 -4.14
CA LYS A 28 -5.18 -10.04 -3.20
C LYS A 28 -5.14 -9.36 -1.82
N ASN A 29 -3.95 -9.01 -1.33
CA ASN A 29 -3.73 -8.48 0.02
C ASN A 29 -3.29 -7.02 0.00
N LYS A 30 -4.21 -6.13 -0.38
CA LYS A 30 -3.96 -4.70 -0.61
C LYS A 30 -3.52 -3.95 0.65
N ILE A 31 -4.11 -4.25 1.81
CA ILE A 31 -3.77 -3.58 3.07
C ILE A 31 -2.32 -3.87 3.46
N CYS A 32 -1.94 -5.16 3.53
CA CYS A 32 -0.59 -5.54 3.89
C CYS A 32 0.44 -5.02 2.87
N ALA A 33 0.11 -5.03 1.58
CA ALA A 33 0.98 -4.50 0.53
C ALA A 33 1.20 -2.98 0.69
N ALA A 34 0.14 -2.21 0.98
CA ALA A 34 0.26 -0.77 1.20
C ALA A 34 1.13 -0.46 2.42
N LEU A 35 0.92 -1.16 3.54
CA LEU A 35 1.73 -0.97 4.76
C LEU A 35 3.22 -1.29 4.54
N ILE A 36 3.51 -2.38 3.81
CA ILE A 36 4.89 -2.75 3.46
C ILE A 36 5.52 -1.68 2.56
N ALA A 37 4.78 -1.15 1.58
CA ALA A 37 5.27 -0.06 0.75
C ALA A 37 5.54 1.21 1.55
N THR A 38 4.64 1.63 2.45
CA THR A 38 4.84 2.78 3.34
C THR A 38 6.10 2.60 4.19
N LEU A 39 6.34 1.40 4.73
CA LEU A 39 7.54 1.11 5.50
C LEU A 39 8.81 1.27 4.66
N ILE A 40 8.84 0.69 3.46
CA ILE A 40 10.00 0.75 2.56
C ILE A 40 10.26 2.19 2.11
N TYR A 41 9.21 2.94 1.76
CA TYR A 41 9.35 4.34 1.39
C TYR A 41 9.86 5.22 2.54
N LYS A 42 9.42 4.99 3.78
CA LYS A 42 9.94 5.70 4.97
C LYS A 42 11.43 5.40 5.21
N ILE A 43 11.86 4.15 5.02
CA ILE A 43 13.27 3.76 5.11
C ILE A 43 14.09 4.42 3.99
N HIS A 44 13.59 4.39 2.75
CA HIS A 44 14.28 5.02 1.61
C HIS A 44 14.32 6.55 1.70
N ALA A 45 13.28 7.20 2.22
CA ALA A 45 13.28 8.63 2.49
C ALA A 45 14.39 9.00 3.49
N HIS A 46 14.56 8.21 4.55
CA HIS A 46 15.62 8.40 5.55
C HIS A 46 17.02 8.13 4.96
N GLU A 47 17.19 7.10 4.14
CA GLU A 47 18.50 6.78 3.53
C GLU A 47 18.92 7.77 2.45
N LYS A 48 17.98 8.25 1.62
CA LYS A 48 18.28 9.18 0.51
C LYS A 48 18.13 10.65 0.89
N ASN A 49 17.58 10.94 2.06
CA ASN A 49 17.21 12.29 2.53
C ASN A 49 16.40 13.06 1.48
N ASP A 50 15.48 12.34 0.82
CA ASP A 50 14.66 12.82 -0.29
C ASP A 50 13.17 12.72 0.11
N ASP A 51 12.56 13.89 0.31
CA ASP A 51 11.19 14.04 0.78
C ASP A 51 10.14 13.54 -0.22
N SER A 52 10.50 13.34 -1.49
CA SER A 52 9.58 12.81 -2.51
C SER A 52 9.07 11.41 -2.16
N TYR A 53 9.90 10.59 -1.52
CA TYR A 53 9.50 9.27 -1.03
C TYR A 53 8.56 9.36 0.18
N ASN A 54 8.65 10.44 0.95
CA ASN A 54 7.80 10.66 2.13
C ASN A 54 6.35 10.96 1.69
N GLN A 55 6.19 11.79 0.65
CA GLN A 55 4.88 12.06 0.04
C GLN A 55 4.25 10.79 -0.56
N SER A 56 5.08 9.94 -1.17
CA SER A 56 4.65 8.63 -1.68
C SER A 56 4.19 7.71 -0.54
N ALA A 57 4.91 7.70 0.58
CA ALA A 57 4.57 6.89 1.75
C ALA A 57 3.22 7.28 2.36
N GLU A 58 2.95 8.60 2.45
CA GLU A 58 1.67 9.15 2.93
C GLU A 58 0.50 8.74 2.03
N GLU A 59 0.69 8.74 0.70
CA GLU A 59 -0.36 8.31 -0.23
C GLU A 59 -0.72 6.82 -0.06
N PHE A 60 0.29 5.94 0.09
CA PHE A 60 0.05 4.52 0.39
C PHE A 60 -0.60 4.31 1.75
N GLU A 61 -0.26 5.12 2.75
CA GLU A 61 -0.88 5.07 4.07
C GLU A 61 -2.36 5.46 4.01
N TYR A 62 -2.69 6.54 3.29
CA TYR A 62 -4.07 6.94 3.04
C TYR A 62 -4.88 5.85 2.32
N LEU A 63 -4.31 5.22 1.30
CA LEU A 63 -4.93 4.09 0.60
C LEU A 63 -5.17 2.89 1.53
N ALA A 64 -4.24 2.59 2.43
CA ALA A 64 -4.40 1.53 3.43
C ALA A 64 -5.58 1.83 4.37
N VAL A 65 -5.66 3.06 4.88
CA VAL A 65 -6.74 3.52 5.76
C VAL A 65 -8.09 3.48 5.07
N GLN A 66 -8.19 3.93 3.81
CA GLN A 66 -9.44 3.84 3.04
C GLN A 66 -9.91 2.41 2.86
N ILE A 67 -9.00 1.47 2.59
CA ILE A 67 -9.38 0.06 2.47
C ILE A 67 -9.83 -0.48 3.83
N LEU A 68 -9.11 -0.14 4.90
CA LEU A 68 -9.48 -0.55 6.25
C LEU A 68 -10.88 -0.05 6.63
N ASP A 69 -11.20 1.20 6.33
CA ASP A 69 -12.52 1.80 6.56
C ASP A 69 -13.60 1.08 5.75
N LYS A 70 -13.35 0.77 4.46
CA LYS A 70 -14.26 -0.05 3.65
C LYS A 70 -14.50 -1.45 4.23
N PHE A 71 -13.45 -2.11 4.73
CA PHE A 71 -13.57 -3.41 5.40
C PHE A 71 -14.35 -3.31 6.71
N TYR A 72 -14.11 -2.25 7.50
CA TYR A 72 -14.81 -2.02 8.76
C TYR A 72 -16.31 -1.76 8.53
N GLN A 73 -16.65 -0.93 7.54
CA GLN A 73 -18.03 -0.67 7.12
C GLN A 73 -18.73 -1.90 6.54
N ALA A 74 -18.02 -2.75 5.80
CA ALA A 74 -18.58 -4.00 5.29
C ALA A 74 -18.95 -4.96 6.44
N ASN A 75 -18.10 -5.06 7.47
CA ASN A 75 -18.36 -5.90 8.64
C ASN A 75 -19.43 -5.32 9.58
N SER A 76 -19.49 -3.99 9.75
CA SER A 76 -20.55 -3.37 10.57
C SER A 76 -21.94 -3.54 9.93
N LYS A 77 -22.04 -3.49 8.60
CA LYS A 77 -23.28 -3.80 7.87
C LYS A 77 -23.66 -5.29 7.96
N ALA A 78 -22.68 -6.20 7.97
CA ALA A 78 -22.95 -7.63 8.16
C ALA A 78 -23.52 -7.95 9.55
N CYS A 79 -23.16 -7.16 10.57
CA CYS A 79 -23.67 -7.30 11.94
C CYS A 79 -25.11 -6.75 12.10
N LEU A 80 -25.51 -5.77 11.29
CA LEU A 80 -26.85 -5.16 11.34
C LEU A 80 -27.95 -5.95 10.59
N THR A 81 -27.60 -7.07 9.95
CA THR A 81 -28.53 -7.95 9.22
C THR A 81 -28.79 -9.30 9.91
N LEU A 82 -28.36 -9.46 11.16
CA LEU A 82 -28.73 -10.57 12.06
C LEU A 82 -29.68 -10.08 13.15
#